data_AF-A0A9W7TC92-F1
#
_entry.id   AF-A0A9W7TC92-F1
#
_cell.length_a   1.000
_cell.length_b   1.000
_cell.length_c   1.000
_cell.angle_alpha   90.00
_cell.angle_beta   90.00
_cell.angle_gamma   90.00
#
_symmetry.space_group_name_H-M   'P 1'
#
loop_
_entity.id
_entity.type
_entity.pdbx_description
1 polymer ?
#
loop_
_entity_poly.entity_id
_entity_poly.type
_entity_poly.pdbx_seq_one_letter_code
_entity_poly.pdbx_strand_id
1 'polypeptide(L)'
;PFLVYQIHPIRFVGLAARGFWQLYNSVKAKDLIACEGETAKPTCAKGTIKVLSANYGRTDKTACSTGRPANQLSNVQCRQSTSLSVVAKQCDGKQDCSIPATNKVFSDPCVGTYKYLNVSYTCSQGKTVIICQDKSSDISCGTCKTSNITHIHKNAVAILFHYYFYLKLL
;
A
#
# COMPACT_ATOMS: atom_id res chain seq x y z
N PRO A 1 -24.41 3.60 4.35
CA PRO A 1 -23.94 4.93 3.90
C PRO A 1 -22.49 5.18 4.36
N PHE A 2 -21.54 4.63 3.59
CA PHE A 2 -20.11 4.80 3.86
C PHE A 2 -19.69 6.21 3.43
N LEU A 3 -19.57 7.12 4.41
CA LEU A 3 -18.88 8.38 4.21
C LEU A 3 -17.39 8.09 4.12
N VAL A 4 -16.90 8.05 2.88
CA VAL A 4 -15.49 8.24 2.58
C VAL A 4 -15.13 9.64 3.07
N TYR A 5 -14.62 9.75 4.29
CA TYR A 5 -13.97 10.97 4.74
C TYR A 5 -12.70 11.13 3.88
N GLN A 6 -12.82 11.91 2.81
CA GLN A 6 -11.63 12.55 2.24
C GLN A 6 -11.00 13.35 3.37
N ILE A 7 -9.81 12.92 3.79
CA ILE A 7 -9.00 13.65 4.75
C ILE A 7 -8.46 14.87 4.00
N HIS A 8 -9.29 15.92 3.89
CA HIS A 8 -8.80 17.25 3.56
C HIS A 8 -7.83 17.69 4.67
N PRO A 9 -6.79 18.47 4.35
CA PRO A 9 -5.79 18.87 5.32
C PRO A 9 -6.46 19.78 6.36
N ILE A 10 -6.83 19.20 7.50
CA ILE A 10 -7.19 19.96 8.70
C ILE A 10 -5.95 20.79 9.03
N ARG A 11 -6.07 22.12 8.95
CA ARG A 11 -5.05 23.05 9.46
C ARG A 11 -4.96 22.88 10.97
N PHE A 12 -4.15 21.93 11.42
CA PHE A 12 -3.74 21.80 12.80
C PHE A 12 -2.75 22.92 13.13
N VAL A 13 -3.24 23.98 13.76
CA VAL A 13 -2.41 25.05 14.32
C VAL A 13 -1.85 24.55 15.66
N GLY A 14 -0.62 24.02 15.65
CA GLY A 14 0.08 23.62 16.87
C GLY A 14 1.41 22.92 16.63
N LEU A 15 2.46 23.30 17.36
CA LEU A 15 3.84 22.81 17.21
C LEU A 15 4.01 21.29 17.43
N ALA A 16 3.08 20.62 18.12
CA ALA A 16 3.07 19.16 18.30
C ALA A 16 2.53 18.38 17.09
N ALA A 17 1.81 19.02 16.16
CA ALA A 17 1.24 18.37 14.97
C ALA A 17 2.27 18.17 13.84
N ARG A 18 3.35 18.97 13.82
CA ARG A 18 4.42 18.83 12.80
C ARG A 18 5.23 17.55 12.99
N GLY A 19 5.50 17.14 14.24
CA GLY A 19 6.19 15.88 14.53
C GLY A 19 5.34 14.66 14.19
N PHE A 20 4.06 14.67 14.53
CA PHE A 20 3.13 13.57 14.25
C PHE A 20 2.82 13.41 12.75
N TRP A 21 2.71 14.51 12.00
CA TRP A 21 2.54 14.49 10.54
C TRP A 21 3.79 13.98 9.80
N GLN A 22 4.99 14.23 10.33
CA GLN A 22 6.24 13.75 9.74
C GLN A 22 6.50 12.26 9.99
N LEU A 23 5.98 11.69 11.08
CA LEU A 23 6.09 10.25 11.36
C LEU A 23 5.24 9.37 10.40
N TYR A 24 4.14 9.91 9.85
CA TYR A 24 3.30 9.23 8.84
C TYR A 24 3.99 9.09 7.47
N ASN A 25 4.86 10.04 7.09
CA ASN A 25 5.44 10.14 5.74
C ASN A 25 6.82 9.45 5.57
N SER A 26 7.29 8.68 6.56
CA SER A 26 8.69 8.20 6.58
C SER A 26 8.98 6.96 5.74
N VAL A 27 7.98 6.30 5.14
CA VAL A 27 8.19 5.30 4.07
C VAL A 27 7.72 5.94 2.76
N LYS A 28 8.66 6.23 1.85
CA LYS A 28 8.34 6.77 0.51
C LYS A 28 7.66 5.68 -0.33
N ALA A 29 6.39 5.42 -0.04
CA ALA A 29 5.54 4.53 -0.83
C ALA A 29 5.31 5.14 -2.21
N LYS A 30 5.38 4.29 -3.23
CA LYS A 30 5.02 4.61 -4.60
C LYS A 30 3.71 3.90 -4.90
N ASP A 31 2.73 4.64 -5.38
CA ASP A 31 1.46 4.10 -5.84
C ASP A 31 1.45 4.00 -7.37
N LEU A 32 0.87 2.92 -7.87
CA LEU A 32 0.77 2.61 -9.28
C LEU A 32 -0.64 2.09 -9.57
N ILE A 33 -1.27 2.63 -10.60
CA ILE A 33 -2.57 2.17 -11.09
C ILE A 33 -2.36 1.65 -12.52
N ALA A 34 -2.88 0.44 -12.79
CA ALA A 34 -2.99 -0.11 -14.13
C ALA A 34 -4.45 -0.51 -14.38
N CYS A 35 -5.05 -0.03 -15.47
CA CYS A 35 -6.43 -0.35 -15.79
C CYS A 35 -6.59 -1.83 -16.19
N GLU A 36 -7.81 -2.37 -16.09
CA GLU A 36 -8.07 -3.75 -16.54
C GLU A 36 -7.66 -3.94 -18.02
N GLY A 37 -6.79 -4.93 -18.27
CA GLY A 37 -6.16 -5.18 -19.57
C GLY A 37 -4.75 -4.61 -19.74
N GLU A 38 -4.33 -3.67 -18.89
CA GLU A 38 -2.98 -3.12 -18.89
C GLU A 38 -2.00 -3.97 -18.05
N THR A 39 -0.71 -3.60 -18.08
CA THR A 39 0.33 -4.25 -17.27
C THR A 39 0.91 -3.24 -16.28
N ALA A 40 0.79 -3.54 -14.99
CA ALA A 40 1.47 -2.79 -13.95
C ALA A 40 2.97 -3.12 -13.96
N LYS A 41 3.82 -2.08 -13.98
CA LYS A 41 5.29 -2.22 -13.99
C LYS A 41 5.97 -1.51 -12.82
N PRO A 42 5.90 -2.04 -11.58
CA PRO A 42 6.65 -1.50 -10.45
C PRO A 42 8.16 -1.58 -10.71
N THR A 43 8.90 -0.52 -10.40
CA THR A 43 10.37 -0.47 -10.60
C THR A 43 11.10 0.31 -9.50
N CYS A 44 12.30 -0.16 -9.19
CA CYS A 44 13.22 0.44 -8.24
C CYS A 44 14.57 0.72 -8.92
N ALA A 45 14.94 2.01 -9.01
CA ALA A 45 16.26 2.39 -9.53
C ALA A 45 17.40 1.83 -8.66
N LYS A 46 17.19 1.71 -7.34
CA LYS A 46 18.10 1.08 -6.38
C LYS A 46 17.30 0.24 -5.39
N GLY A 47 17.84 -0.92 -5.02
CA GLY A 47 17.19 -1.86 -4.10
C GLY A 47 16.14 -2.74 -4.80
N THR A 48 15.32 -3.37 -3.98
CA THR A 48 14.28 -4.32 -4.40
C THR A 48 12.90 -3.84 -3.96
N ILE A 49 11.90 -4.23 -4.74
CA ILE A 49 10.50 -3.93 -4.50
C ILE A 49 10.06 -4.67 -3.23
N LYS A 50 9.34 -3.94 -2.37
CA LYS A 50 8.54 -4.51 -1.29
C LYS A 50 7.11 -3.99 -1.42
N VAL A 51 6.18 -4.89 -1.67
CA VAL A 51 4.76 -4.57 -1.83
C VAL A 51 4.15 -4.30 -0.45
N LEU A 52 3.41 -3.19 -0.34
CA LEU A 52 2.76 -2.74 0.89
C LEU A 52 1.26 -3.04 0.87
N SER A 53 0.63 -2.83 -0.28
CA SER A 53 -0.78 -3.16 -0.53
C SER A 53 -0.99 -3.39 -2.02
N ALA A 54 -1.99 -4.20 -2.36
CA ALA A 54 -2.48 -4.31 -3.72
C ALA A 54 -3.97 -4.63 -3.73
N ASN A 55 -4.68 -4.12 -4.72
CA ASN A 55 -6.09 -4.41 -4.95
C ASN A 55 -6.39 -4.45 -6.46
N TYR A 56 -6.86 -5.59 -6.95
CA TYR A 56 -7.48 -5.72 -8.25
C TYR A 56 -9.00 -5.64 -8.08
N GLY A 57 -9.58 -4.54 -8.52
CA GLY A 57 -10.99 -4.24 -8.25
C GLY A 57 -11.32 -2.79 -8.59
N ARG A 58 -12.22 -2.19 -7.81
CA ARG A 58 -12.55 -0.77 -7.93
C ARG A 58 -12.92 -0.21 -6.56
N THR A 59 -12.20 0.82 -6.15
CA THR A 59 -12.38 1.55 -4.88
C THR A 59 -12.74 3.02 -5.06
N ASP A 60 -12.74 3.52 -6.31
CA ASP A 60 -13.13 4.88 -6.65
C ASP A 60 -13.75 4.94 -8.06
N LYS A 61 -14.51 6.02 -8.34
CA LYS A 61 -15.23 6.20 -9.61
C LYS A 61 -14.38 6.86 -10.71
N THR A 62 -13.23 7.42 -10.36
CA THR A 62 -12.46 8.32 -11.24
C THR A 62 -11.31 7.61 -11.95
N ALA A 63 -10.63 6.68 -11.28
CA ALA A 63 -9.53 5.92 -11.84
C ALA A 63 -10.05 5.03 -12.97
N CYS A 64 -9.34 5.03 -14.10
CA CYS A 64 -9.67 4.21 -15.26
C CYS A 64 -11.13 4.39 -15.72
N SER A 65 -11.64 5.64 -15.72
CA SER A 65 -13.05 5.95 -16.04
C SER A 65 -13.28 6.44 -17.48
N THR A 66 -12.24 6.92 -18.17
CA THR A 66 -12.35 7.49 -19.51
C THR A 66 -12.99 6.51 -20.50
N GLY A 67 -14.08 6.93 -21.15
CA GLY A 67 -14.79 6.14 -22.15
C GLY A 67 -15.58 4.95 -21.59
N ARG A 68 -15.78 4.87 -20.26
CA ARG A 68 -16.51 3.78 -19.61
C ARG A 68 -17.93 4.20 -19.21
N PRO A 69 -18.93 3.33 -19.41
CA PRO A 69 -20.30 3.61 -19.00
C PRO A 69 -20.44 3.61 -17.47
N ALA A 70 -21.35 4.43 -16.95
CA ALA A 70 -21.49 4.67 -15.51
C ALA A 70 -21.80 3.40 -14.69
N ASN A 71 -22.50 2.43 -15.28
CA ASN A 71 -22.80 1.15 -14.64
C ASN A 71 -21.54 0.33 -14.33
N GLN A 72 -20.48 0.44 -15.15
CA GLN A 72 -19.20 -0.25 -14.93
C GLN A 72 -18.33 0.43 -13.86
N LEU A 73 -18.67 1.65 -13.45
CA LEU A 73 -17.90 2.47 -12.50
C LEU A 73 -18.57 2.61 -11.13
N SER A 74 -19.81 2.15 -10.99
CA SER A 74 -20.65 2.40 -9.81
C SER A 74 -20.20 1.61 -8.58
N ASN A 75 -19.73 0.37 -8.77
CA ASN A 75 -19.29 -0.50 -7.68
C ASN A 75 -17.87 -0.15 -7.22
N VAL A 76 -17.80 0.69 -6.17
CA VAL A 76 -16.55 1.12 -5.52
C VAL A 76 -16.22 0.32 -4.26
N GLN A 77 -16.93 -0.78 -4.01
CA GLN A 77 -16.65 -1.70 -2.89
C GLN A 77 -16.04 -3.01 -3.42
N CYS A 78 -15.50 -2.99 -4.62
CA CYS A 78 -14.92 -4.15 -5.26
C CYS A 78 -13.45 -4.31 -4.86
N ARG A 79 -13.18 -5.35 -4.07
CA ARG A 79 -11.85 -5.70 -3.60
C ARG A 79 -11.58 -7.19 -3.79
N GLN A 80 -10.38 -7.52 -4.23
CA GLN A 80 -9.90 -8.90 -4.29
C GLN A 80 -8.91 -9.14 -3.16
N SER A 81 -9.24 -10.05 -2.25
CA SER A 81 -8.44 -10.34 -1.05
C SER A 81 -7.08 -10.95 -1.37
N THR A 82 -6.97 -11.67 -2.49
CA THR A 82 -5.73 -12.33 -2.94
C THR A 82 -4.78 -11.41 -3.70
N SER A 83 -5.18 -10.16 -4.01
CA SER A 83 -4.33 -9.27 -4.82
C SER A 83 -2.97 -9.00 -4.20
N LEU A 84 -2.91 -8.78 -2.89
CA LEU A 84 -1.65 -8.54 -2.19
C LEU A 84 -0.71 -9.74 -2.29
N SER A 85 -1.20 -10.95 -2.03
CA SER A 85 -0.35 -12.14 -2.05
C SER A 85 0.14 -12.47 -3.47
N VAL A 86 -0.69 -12.27 -4.49
CA VAL A 86 -0.31 -12.46 -5.90
C VAL A 86 0.78 -11.46 -6.32
N VAL A 87 0.60 -10.18 -6.02
CA VAL A 87 1.56 -9.13 -6.40
C VAL A 87 2.87 -9.28 -5.61
N ALA A 88 2.79 -9.52 -4.30
CA ALA A 88 3.96 -9.75 -3.46
C ALA A 88 4.76 -10.97 -3.93
N LYS A 89 4.10 -12.09 -4.23
CA LYS A 89 4.76 -13.30 -4.76
C LYS A 89 5.50 -13.03 -6.07
N GLN A 90 4.97 -12.15 -6.93
CA GLN A 90 5.58 -11.86 -8.22
C GLN A 90 6.70 -10.82 -8.13
N CYS A 91 6.63 -9.87 -7.20
CA CYS A 91 7.49 -8.67 -7.23
C CYS A 91 8.40 -8.49 -6.02
N ASP A 92 8.08 -9.04 -4.85
CA ASP A 92 8.93 -8.87 -3.67
C ASP A 92 10.34 -9.39 -3.94
N GLY A 93 11.35 -8.59 -3.58
CA GLY A 93 12.76 -8.95 -3.78
C GLY A 93 13.30 -8.73 -5.20
N LYS A 94 12.48 -8.26 -6.15
CA LYS A 94 12.92 -7.93 -7.52
C LYS A 94 13.17 -6.44 -7.70
N GLN A 95 14.02 -6.07 -8.64
CA GLN A 95 14.26 -4.65 -8.96
C GLN A 95 13.13 -4.06 -9.82
N ASP A 96 12.60 -4.87 -10.73
CA ASP A 96 11.47 -4.59 -11.60
C ASP A 96 10.52 -5.80 -11.64
N CYS A 97 9.26 -5.53 -11.96
CA CYS A 97 8.22 -6.54 -12.03
C CYS A 97 7.20 -6.15 -13.10
N SER A 98 6.51 -7.12 -13.70
CA SER A 98 5.42 -6.89 -14.66
C SER A 98 4.23 -7.78 -14.31
N ILE A 99 3.09 -7.16 -14.04
CA ILE A 99 1.88 -7.85 -13.60
C ILE A 99 0.72 -7.46 -14.53
N PRO A 100 0.15 -8.40 -15.30
CA PRO A 100 -1.05 -8.13 -16.09
C PRO A 100 -2.27 -7.91 -15.18
N ALA A 101 -2.94 -6.76 -15.30
CA ALA A 101 -4.15 -6.42 -14.57
C ALA A 101 -5.38 -7.11 -15.20
N THR A 102 -5.46 -8.44 -15.04
CA THR A 102 -6.48 -9.27 -15.71
C THR A 102 -7.14 -10.27 -14.77
N ASN A 103 -8.37 -10.67 -15.10
CA ASN A 103 -9.10 -11.72 -14.39
C ASN A 103 -8.37 -13.08 -14.41
N LYS A 104 -7.51 -13.33 -15.40
CA LYS A 104 -6.70 -14.57 -15.45
C LYS A 104 -5.68 -14.64 -14.30
N VAL A 105 -5.16 -13.49 -13.87
CA VAL A 105 -4.14 -13.41 -12.81
C VAL A 105 -4.81 -13.32 -11.43
N PHE A 106 -5.91 -12.57 -11.31
CA PHE A 106 -6.51 -12.21 -10.03
C PHE A 106 -7.89 -12.80 -9.77
N SER A 107 -8.46 -13.56 -10.72
CA SER A 107 -9.90 -13.88 -10.78
C SER A 107 -10.78 -12.62 -10.92
N ASP A 108 -12.09 -12.79 -11.07
CA ASP A 108 -13.04 -11.66 -11.13
C ASP A 108 -13.82 -11.53 -9.82
N PRO A 109 -13.50 -10.55 -8.95
CA PRO A 109 -14.22 -10.31 -7.70
C PRO A 109 -15.58 -9.61 -7.88
N CYS A 110 -15.85 -8.99 -9.04
CA CYS A 110 -17.04 -8.17 -9.25
C CYS A 110 -17.41 -8.08 -10.74
N VAL A 111 -18.07 -9.11 -11.25
CA VAL A 111 -18.48 -9.21 -12.65
C VAL A 111 -19.33 -7.99 -13.07
N GLY A 112 -19.03 -7.44 -14.25
CA GLY A 112 -19.72 -6.25 -14.79
C GLY A 112 -19.15 -4.91 -14.31
N THR A 113 -18.18 -4.91 -13.38
CA THR A 113 -17.43 -3.71 -12.97
C THR A 113 -16.11 -3.66 -13.74
N TYR A 114 -15.78 -2.50 -14.31
CA TYR A 114 -14.48 -2.29 -14.96
C TYR A 114 -13.43 -2.03 -13.88
N LYS A 115 -12.45 -2.91 -13.75
CA LYS A 115 -11.51 -2.91 -12.62
C LYS A 115 -10.21 -2.18 -12.97
N TYR A 116 -9.38 -2.01 -11.97
CA TYR A 116 -7.98 -1.63 -12.09
C TYR A 116 -7.18 -2.31 -10.98
N LEU A 117 -5.89 -2.50 -11.24
CA LEU A 117 -4.92 -2.93 -10.25
C LEU A 117 -4.29 -1.68 -9.62
N ASN A 118 -4.51 -1.47 -8.34
CA ASN A 118 -3.81 -0.47 -7.53
C ASN A 118 -2.73 -1.19 -6.69
N VAL A 119 -1.48 -0.77 -6.81
CA VAL A 119 -0.34 -1.31 -6.07
C VAL A 119 0.38 -0.19 -5.35
N SER A 120 0.56 -0.35 -4.04
CA SER A 120 1.46 0.48 -3.24
C SER A 120 2.70 -0.33 -2.89
N TYR A 121 3.88 0.19 -3.20
CA TYR A 121 5.16 -0.48 -2.96
C TYR A 121 6.25 0.49 -2.53
N THR A 122 7.30 -0.04 -1.91
CA THR A 122 8.52 0.71 -1.58
C THR A 122 9.75 0.04 -2.19
N CYS A 123 10.83 0.79 -2.30
CA CYS A 123 12.13 0.27 -2.71
C CYS A 123 13.01 0.09 -1.47
N SER A 124 13.20 -1.17 -1.07
CA SER A 124 14.03 -1.55 0.06
C SER A 124 15.44 -1.90 -0.40
N GLN A 125 16.46 -1.28 0.19
CA GLN A 125 17.85 -1.69 -0.03
C GLN A 125 18.19 -2.80 0.96
N GLY A 126 17.71 -4.01 0.69
CA GLY A 126 18.09 -5.19 1.47
C GLY A 126 19.57 -5.52 1.24
N LYS A 127 20.35 -5.69 2.32
CA LYS A 127 21.64 -6.38 2.26
C LYS A 127 21.37 -7.88 2.41
N THR A 128 21.56 -8.67 1.36
CA THR A 128 21.58 -10.13 1.50
C THR A 128 22.91 -10.54 2.11
N VAL A 129 22.88 -11.08 3.32
CA VAL A 129 24.08 -11.60 4.00
C VAL A 129 24.00 -13.11 4.02
N ILE A 130 24.91 -13.78 3.30
CA ILE A 130 25.05 -15.24 3.32
C ILE A 130 26.04 -15.58 4.43
N ILE A 131 25.59 -16.34 5.43
CA ILE A 131 26.41 -16.79 6.55
C ILE A 131 26.62 -18.30 6.41
N CYS A 132 27.88 -18.74 6.36
CA CYS A 132 28.22 -20.17 6.37
C CYS A 132 28.25 -20.69 7.82
N GLN A 133 28.13 -22.01 7.98
CA GLN A 133 28.24 -22.68 9.29
C GLN A 133 29.53 -22.26 10.01
N ASP A 134 29.41 -21.97 11.31
CA ASP A 134 30.48 -21.53 12.21
C ASP A 134 31.12 -20.17 11.91
N LYS A 135 30.47 -19.34 11.08
CA LYS A 135 30.85 -17.93 10.88
C LYS A 135 29.80 -16.99 11.47
N SER A 136 30.26 -15.92 12.11
CA SER A 136 29.42 -14.79 12.51
C SER A 136 29.61 -13.65 11.51
N SER A 137 28.52 -13.01 11.11
CA SER A 137 28.56 -11.78 10.33
C SER A 137 27.87 -10.67 11.11
N ASP A 138 28.50 -9.51 11.21
CA ASP A 138 27.87 -8.32 11.77
C ASP A 138 26.88 -7.75 10.74
N ILE A 139 25.60 -8.09 10.89
CA ILE A 139 24.52 -7.53 10.06
C ILE A 139 24.27 -6.10 10.54
N SER A 140 25.15 -5.19 10.12
CA SER A 140 24.94 -3.76 10.30
C SER A 140 23.94 -3.27 9.27
N CYS A 141 22.69 -3.14 9.70
CA CYS A 141 21.73 -2.28 9.04
C CYS A 141 22.35 -0.88 9.07
N GLY A 142 22.62 -0.28 7.89
CA GLY A 142 23.07 1.11 7.83
C GLY A 142 22.11 1.98 8.65
N THR A 143 22.62 3.08 9.20
CA THR A 143 21.93 3.92 10.18
C THR A 143 20.42 3.85 10.04
N CYS A 144 19.76 3.21 11.01
CA CYS A 144 18.35 3.44 11.21
C CYS A 144 18.21 4.96 11.31
N LYS A 145 17.59 5.60 10.31
CA LYS A 145 16.87 6.82 10.61
C LYS A 145 15.78 6.38 11.57
N THR A 146 16.07 6.52 12.86
CA THR A 146 15.11 6.38 13.94
C THR A 146 14.08 7.48 13.78
N SER A 147 13.08 7.24 12.94
CA SER A 147 11.73 7.63 13.32
C SER A 147 11.19 6.46 14.12
N ASN A 148 11.26 6.59 15.45
CA ASN A 148 10.75 5.69 16.49
C ASN A 148 9.98 4.47 15.95
N ILE A 149 10.63 3.31 16.06
CA ILE A 149 10.02 2.02 15.77
C ILE A 149 8.74 1.89 16.61
N THR A 150 7.61 1.94 15.93
CA THR A 150 6.40 1.26 16.36
C THR A 150 6.03 0.31 15.23
N HIS A 151 6.65 -0.87 15.21
CA HIS A 151 6.07 -2.04 14.56
C HIS A 151 4.80 -2.39 15.34
N ILE A 152 3.77 -1.57 15.19
CA ILE A 152 2.44 -1.85 15.68
C ILE A 152 1.66 -2.24 14.44
N HIS A 153 1.15 -3.47 14.45
CA HIS A 153 0.09 -3.93 13.56
C HIS A 153 -0.87 -2.76 13.32
N LYS A 154 -1.07 -2.36 12.06
CA LYS A 154 -1.90 -1.21 11.64
C LYS A 154 -3.36 -1.23 12.16
N ASN A 155 -3.74 -2.26 12.92
CA ASN A 155 -5.03 -2.41 13.60
C ASN A 155 -5.04 -1.95 15.07
N ALA A 156 -3.91 -1.90 15.79
CA ALA A 156 -3.93 -1.58 17.23
C ALA A 156 -3.90 -0.07 17.54
N VAL A 157 -3.27 0.74 16.69
CA VAL A 157 -3.17 2.20 16.91
C VAL A 157 -4.51 2.91 16.67
N ALA A 158 -5.30 2.45 15.68
CA ALA A 158 -6.62 3.02 15.41
C ALA A 158 -7.63 2.74 16.54
N ILE A 159 -7.52 1.59 17.21
CA ILE A 159 -8.39 1.18 18.32
C ILE A 159 -8.06 2.00 19.58
N LEU A 160 -6.78 2.21 19.88
CA LEU A 160 -6.36 3.03 21.03
C LEU A 160 -6.77 4.50 20.87
N PHE A 161 -6.73 5.07 19.67
CA PHE A 161 -7.19 6.44 19.42
C PHE A 161 -8.72 6.58 19.54
N HIS A 162 -9.51 5.60 19.09
CA HIS A 162 -10.97 5.61 19.32
C HIS A 162 -11.31 5.48 20.82
N TYR A 163 -10.62 4.60 21.55
CA TYR A 163 -10.85 4.38 22.98
C TYR A 163 -10.46 5.60 23.84
N TYR A 164 -9.33 6.26 23.53
CA TYR A 164 -8.90 7.47 24.24
C TYR A 164 -9.78 8.71 23.95
N PHE A 165 -10.39 8.78 22.78
CA PHE A 165 -11.31 9.86 22.44
C PHE A 165 -12.68 9.67 23.12
N TYR A 166 -13.16 8.42 23.22
CA TYR A 166 -14.40 8.10 23.95
C TYR A 166 -14.27 8.29 25.47
N LEU A 167 -13.12 7.99 26.09
CA LEU A 167 -12.91 8.19 27.54
C LEU A 167 -12.72 9.65 27.97
N LYS A 168 -12.58 10.59 27.03
CA LYS A 168 -12.47 12.04 27.30
C LYS A 168 -13.74 12.83 27.00
N LEU A 169 -14.82 12.14 26.65
CA LEU A 169 -16.16 12.69 26.35
C LEU A 169 -17.25 12.14 27.29
N LEU A 170 -16.87 11.43 28.35
CA LEU A 170 -17.65 11.18 29.58
C LEU A 170 -16.95 11.88 30.74
#